data_AF-A0A553N376-F1
#
_entry.id   AF-A0A553N376-F1
#
_cell.length_a   1.000
_cell.length_b   1.000
_cell.length_c   1.000
_cell.angle_alpha   90.00
_cell.angle_beta   90.00
_cell.angle_gamma   90.00
#
_symmetry.space_group_name_H-M   'P 1'
#
loop_
_entity.id
_entity.type
_entity.pdbx_description
1 polymer ?
#
loop_
_entity_poly.entity_id
_entity_poly.type
_entity_poly.pdbx_seq_one_letter_code
_entity_poly.pdbx_strand_id
1 'polypeptide(L)'
;MNRDTDDDRKTDQGKNIPIDLRSCIWTSSSASMAPHIKARCLVYPGSDTQRFPVPDDKVNWDTDWPQYSPVTYTAPTVEKKPVWADPEIGTFCPDFNSLDASVDRRSHEGPYRIQNGKPLNPHGRTGVEGRGLLGRWGPNHAADPIVTRWKKDLTGQRFSHASSQLPVLQFVSIKRLDCGEWAIPGGMVDPGERISQTLQREFSEEALNSLQASPSEKEKIQKRITELFSSDGLQVYKGYVDDPRNTDNAWMETVAVNFHDES
;
A
#
# COMPACT_ATOMS: atom_id res chain seq x y z
N MET A 1 28.85 8.34 -74.45
CA MET A 1 29.52 7.55 -73.41
C MET A 1 28.96 8.05 -72.07
N ASN A 2 27.86 7.46 -71.58
CA ASN A 2 27.84 6.44 -70.51
C ASN A 2 28.67 6.89 -69.29
N ARG A 3 28.14 7.05 -68.06
CA ARG A 3 27.04 6.33 -67.37
C ARG A 3 26.54 7.15 -66.16
N ASP A 4 25.29 6.87 -65.78
CA ASP A 4 24.60 7.20 -64.53
C ASP A 4 25.36 6.79 -63.27
N THR A 5 25.12 7.48 -62.15
CA THR A 5 24.64 6.85 -60.89
C THR A 5 23.96 7.88 -59.98
N ASP A 6 22.81 7.41 -59.50
CA ASP A 6 21.82 7.88 -58.55
C ASP A 6 22.29 8.19 -57.09
N ASP A 7 21.47 9.04 -56.47
CA ASP A 7 20.89 9.00 -55.12
C ASP A 7 21.76 9.05 -53.84
N ASP A 8 21.38 9.96 -52.93
CA ASP A 8 20.84 9.63 -51.59
C ASP A 8 20.91 10.83 -50.64
N ARG A 9 19.76 11.49 -50.47
CA ARG A 9 19.49 12.37 -49.32
C ARG A 9 19.30 11.49 -48.10
N LYS A 10 20.27 11.47 -47.20
CA LYS A 10 20.12 10.87 -45.87
C LYS A 10 19.10 11.66 -45.06
N THR A 11 17.94 11.04 -44.86
CA THR A 11 16.97 11.36 -43.81
C THR A 11 17.56 10.97 -42.45
N ASP A 12 17.63 11.93 -41.54
CA ASP A 12 18.01 11.71 -40.14
C ASP A 12 16.83 11.06 -39.42
N GLN A 13 16.82 9.73 -39.38
CA GLN A 13 15.87 8.97 -38.58
C GLN A 13 16.28 9.11 -37.11
N GLY A 14 15.46 9.85 -36.36
CA GLY A 14 15.52 9.97 -34.92
C GLY A 14 15.62 8.59 -34.26
N LYS A 15 16.74 8.36 -33.59
CA LYS A 15 16.99 7.15 -32.80
C LYS A 15 15.97 7.09 -31.66
N ASN A 16 15.00 6.19 -31.79
CA ASN A 16 14.21 5.70 -30.66
C ASN A 16 15.16 5.00 -29.68
N ILE A 17 15.47 5.67 -28.57
CA ILE A 17 16.15 5.06 -27.42
C ILE A 17 15.04 4.42 -26.57
N PRO A 18 14.98 3.08 -26.45
CA PRO A 18 14.06 2.45 -25.51
C PRO A 18 14.56 2.77 -24.09
N ILE A 19 13.75 3.49 -23.32
CA ILE A 19 14.02 3.71 -21.90
C ILE A 19 13.65 2.40 -21.19
N ASP A 20 14.64 1.55 -20.96
CA ASP A 20 14.47 0.32 -20.19
C ASP A 20 14.31 0.66 -18.70
N LEU A 21 13.06 0.68 -18.24
CA LEU A 21 12.68 0.89 -16.85
C LEU A 21 13.09 -0.26 -15.92
N ARG A 22 13.76 -1.31 -16.40
CA ARG A 22 14.15 -2.50 -15.61
C ARG A 22 15.51 -2.40 -14.91
N SER A 23 16.26 -1.30 -15.05
CA SER A 23 17.65 -1.25 -14.57
C SER A 23 17.88 -0.68 -13.16
N CYS A 24 16.85 -0.23 -12.44
CA CYS A 24 17.01 0.19 -11.04
C CYS A 24 16.86 -0.99 -10.08
N ILE A 25 17.82 -1.92 -10.10
CA ILE A 25 18.00 -2.89 -9.02
C ILE A 25 18.66 -2.15 -7.86
N TRP A 26 17.86 -1.70 -6.91
CA TRP A 26 18.35 -1.22 -5.63
C TRP A 26 18.91 -2.42 -4.85
N THR A 27 20.25 -2.52 -4.80
CA THR A 27 20.90 -3.42 -3.85
C THR A 27 20.59 -2.93 -2.45
N SER A 28 19.89 -3.74 -1.65
CA SER A 28 19.56 -3.44 -0.26
C SER A 28 20.84 -3.41 0.59
N SER A 29 21.49 -2.24 0.68
CA SER A 29 22.32 -1.95 1.84
C SER A 29 21.41 -1.84 3.05
N SER A 30 21.79 -2.39 4.19
CA SER A 30 21.13 -2.20 5.49
C SER A 30 21.24 -0.73 5.94
N ALA A 31 20.62 0.17 5.20
CA ALA A 31 20.36 1.52 5.65
C ALA A 31 19.49 1.39 6.91
N SER A 32 19.87 2.04 8.01
CA SER A 32 18.95 2.21 9.12
C SER A 32 17.72 2.90 8.55
N MET A 33 16.59 2.18 8.45
CA MET A 33 15.34 2.77 8.01
C MET A 33 15.03 3.91 8.97
N ALA A 34 14.71 5.09 8.42
CA ALA A 34 14.30 6.22 9.25
C ALA A 34 13.15 5.77 10.16
N PRO A 35 13.14 6.16 11.46
CA PRO A 35 12.11 5.72 12.37
C PRO A 35 10.73 6.17 11.87
N HIS A 36 9.74 5.29 11.99
CA HIS A 36 8.36 5.62 11.68
C HIS A 36 7.88 6.85 12.45
N ILE A 37 7.18 7.77 11.80
CA ILE A 37 6.78 9.06 12.40
C ILE A 37 5.29 9.04 12.70
N LYS A 38 4.46 8.62 11.73
CA LYS A 38 3.00 8.62 11.86
C LYS A 38 2.53 7.64 12.94
N ALA A 39 3.17 6.49 13.03
CA ALA A 39 2.92 5.49 14.08
C ALA A 39 3.17 6.01 15.51
N ARG A 40 3.87 7.15 15.67
CA ARG A 40 4.18 7.79 16.97
C ARG A 40 3.47 9.13 17.17
N CYS A 41 2.48 9.47 16.34
CA CYS A 41 1.65 10.66 16.55
C CYS A 41 1.01 10.66 17.95
N LEU A 42 0.97 11.83 18.61
CA LEU A 42 0.62 11.95 20.04
C LEU A 42 -0.72 11.30 20.41
N VAL A 43 -1.75 11.47 19.59
CA VAL A 43 -3.11 10.97 19.85
C VAL A 43 -3.40 9.79 18.91
N TYR A 44 -3.86 8.69 19.49
CA TYR A 44 -4.25 7.51 18.72
C TYR A 44 -5.55 7.80 17.92
N PRO A 45 -5.61 7.50 16.61
CA PRO A 45 -6.76 7.85 15.77
C PRO A 45 -8.11 7.36 16.31
N GLY A 46 -9.14 8.21 16.22
CA GLY A 46 -10.51 7.88 16.64
C GLY A 46 -10.68 7.74 18.17
N SER A 47 -9.77 8.31 18.96
CA SER A 47 -9.79 8.23 20.42
C SER A 47 -9.15 9.47 21.07
N ASP A 48 -9.29 9.60 22.39
CA ASP A 48 -8.53 10.57 23.21
C ASP A 48 -7.26 9.94 23.83
N THR A 49 -6.92 8.71 23.45
CA THR A 49 -5.77 7.99 23.99
C THR A 49 -4.47 8.64 23.54
N GLN A 50 -3.67 9.10 24.50
CA GLN A 50 -2.34 9.63 24.24
C GLN A 50 -1.30 8.51 24.26
N ARG A 51 -0.45 8.46 23.24
CA ARG A 51 0.68 7.53 23.18
C ARG A 51 1.72 7.90 24.23
N PHE A 52 2.42 6.90 24.75
CA PHE A 52 3.65 7.16 25.50
C PHE A 52 4.69 7.79 24.55
N PRO A 53 5.29 8.96 24.87
CA PRO A 53 6.24 9.60 23.98
C PRO A 53 7.47 8.72 23.71
N VAL A 54 7.77 8.44 22.45
CA VAL A 54 8.94 7.65 22.03
C VAL A 54 9.90 8.54 21.24
N PRO A 55 11.03 8.97 21.82
CA PRO A 55 12.11 9.64 21.10
C PRO A 55 12.71 8.77 19.99
N ASP A 56 13.26 9.38 18.94
CA ASP A 56 13.80 8.66 17.76
C ASP A 56 14.91 7.66 18.12
N ASP A 57 15.77 8.01 19.10
CA ASP A 57 16.84 7.14 19.59
C ASP A 57 16.35 5.97 20.45
N LYS A 58 15.06 5.93 20.79
CA LYS A 58 14.40 4.88 21.58
C LYS A 58 13.41 4.03 20.80
N VAL A 59 13.24 4.28 19.51
CA VAL A 59 12.31 3.52 18.64
C VAL A 59 12.73 2.06 18.53
N ASN A 60 14.01 1.77 18.29
CA ASN A 60 14.47 0.41 18.09
C ASN A 60 14.35 -0.43 19.38
N TRP A 61 13.64 -1.56 19.30
CA TRP A 61 13.46 -2.53 20.38
C TRP A 61 14.76 -2.98 21.06
N ASP A 62 15.87 -3.05 20.31
CA ASP A 62 17.17 -3.47 20.84
C ASP A 62 17.85 -2.40 21.69
N THR A 63 17.33 -1.16 21.66
CA THR A 63 17.75 -0.13 22.60
C THR A 63 17.10 -0.40 23.96
N ASP A 64 17.94 -0.59 24.97
CA ASP A 64 17.48 -0.76 26.34
C ASP A 64 16.71 0.49 26.83
N TRP A 65 15.53 0.25 27.37
CA TRP A 65 14.66 1.29 27.89
C TRP A 65 13.67 0.74 28.92
N PRO A 66 14.13 0.45 30.15
CA PRO A 66 13.29 -0.12 31.21
C PRO A 66 12.13 0.79 31.63
N GLN A 67 12.24 2.10 31.38
CA GLN A 67 11.20 3.09 31.67
C GLN A 67 10.10 3.14 30.60
N TYR A 68 10.23 2.39 29.50
CA TYR A 68 9.20 2.34 28.48
C TYR A 68 7.92 1.74 29.05
N SER A 69 6.87 2.56 29.09
CA SER A 69 5.57 2.19 29.66
C SER A 69 4.46 2.57 28.68
N PRO A 70 4.30 1.82 27.57
CA PRO A 70 3.29 2.12 26.57
C PRO A 70 1.88 2.08 27.16
N VAL A 71 0.98 2.87 26.60
CA VAL A 71 -0.43 2.84 27.00
C VAL A 71 -1.10 1.63 26.36
N THR A 72 -1.88 0.88 27.13
CA THR A 72 -2.69 -0.22 26.60
C THR A 72 -3.96 0.31 25.95
N TYR A 73 -4.16 0.03 24.65
CA TYR A 73 -5.35 0.44 23.95
C TYR A 73 -5.76 -0.54 22.84
N THR A 74 -7.02 -0.95 22.88
CA THR A 74 -7.74 -1.62 21.79
C THR A 74 -9.10 -0.93 21.68
N ALA A 75 -9.52 -0.59 20.46
CA ALA A 75 -10.74 0.17 20.24
C ALA A 75 -11.98 -0.66 20.60
N PRO A 76 -13.05 -0.07 21.16
CA PRO A 76 -14.26 -0.81 21.53
C PRO A 76 -14.91 -1.58 20.36
N THR A 77 -14.72 -1.11 19.13
CA THR A 77 -15.18 -1.81 17.92
C THR A 77 -14.44 -3.13 17.68
N VAL A 78 -13.15 -3.19 18.02
CA VAL A 78 -12.32 -4.40 17.97
C VAL A 78 -12.63 -5.31 19.16
N GLU A 79 -12.82 -4.74 20.36
CA GLU A 79 -13.14 -5.51 21.58
C GLU A 79 -14.49 -6.24 21.51
N LYS A 80 -15.43 -5.76 20.68
CA LYS A 80 -16.68 -6.46 20.37
C LYS A 80 -16.50 -7.75 19.57
N LYS A 81 -15.27 -8.07 19.15
CA LYS A 81 -14.90 -9.29 18.40
C LYS A 81 -15.74 -9.49 17.14
N PRO A 82 -15.82 -8.49 16.24
CA PRO A 82 -16.39 -8.72 14.92
C PRO A 82 -15.59 -9.79 14.17
N VAL A 83 -16.18 -10.35 13.11
CA VAL A 83 -15.58 -11.45 12.32
C VAL A 83 -14.17 -11.15 11.76
N TRP A 84 -13.86 -9.88 11.56
CA TRP A 84 -12.56 -9.41 11.06
C TRP A 84 -11.51 -9.17 12.16
N ALA A 85 -11.89 -9.26 13.45
CA ALA A 85 -11.00 -9.03 14.57
C ALA A 85 -10.64 -10.34 15.28
N ASP A 86 -9.38 -10.46 15.68
CA ASP A 86 -8.93 -11.58 16.50
C ASP A 86 -9.52 -11.51 17.93
N PRO A 87 -9.57 -12.63 18.66
CA PRO A 87 -9.74 -12.60 20.10
C PRO A 87 -8.51 -11.97 20.82
N GLU A 88 -8.60 -11.84 22.14
CA GLU A 88 -7.46 -11.40 22.97
C GLU A 88 -6.45 -12.54 23.13
N ILE A 89 -5.16 -12.21 23.18
CA ILE A 89 -4.10 -13.21 23.43
C ILE A 89 -4.35 -13.93 24.76
N GLY A 90 -4.19 -15.26 24.75
CA GLY A 90 -4.53 -16.14 25.86
C GLY A 90 -5.93 -16.75 25.78
N THR A 91 -6.81 -16.21 24.93
CA THR A 91 -8.13 -16.81 24.64
C THR A 91 -8.15 -17.63 23.34
N PHE A 92 -7.08 -17.54 22.55
CA PHE A 92 -6.83 -18.31 21.33
C PHE A 92 -5.31 -18.43 21.11
N CYS A 93 -4.90 -19.35 20.24
CA CYS A 93 -3.51 -19.66 19.95
C CYS A 93 -3.18 -19.37 18.47
N PRO A 94 -2.87 -18.10 18.11
CA PRO A 94 -2.51 -17.76 16.73
C PRO A 94 -1.17 -18.38 16.33
N ASP A 95 -1.09 -18.85 15.09
CA ASP A 95 0.19 -19.29 14.50
C ASP A 95 0.87 -18.10 13.79
N PHE A 96 1.62 -17.30 14.55
CA PHE A 96 2.30 -16.13 14.01
C PHE A 96 3.42 -16.49 13.03
N ASN A 97 3.72 -15.57 12.09
CA ASN A 97 4.68 -15.79 11.01
C ASN A 97 4.34 -16.98 10.09
N SER A 98 3.07 -17.39 10.04
CA SER A 98 2.57 -18.43 9.14
C SER A 98 1.22 -18.04 8.51
N LEU A 99 0.71 -18.90 7.61
CA LEU A 99 -0.67 -18.82 7.16
C LEU A 99 -1.55 -19.60 8.16
N ASP A 100 -2.21 -18.88 9.06
CA ASP A 100 -3.04 -19.42 10.13
C ASP A 100 -4.49 -19.58 9.63
N ALA A 101 -4.79 -20.76 9.10
CA ALA A 101 -6.02 -21.05 8.36
C ALA A 101 -6.24 -20.08 7.19
N SER A 102 -7.21 -19.17 7.30
CA SER A 102 -7.50 -18.14 6.27
C SER A 102 -6.87 -16.79 6.56
N VAL A 103 -6.18 -16.63 7.70
CA VAL A 103 -5.53 -15.37 8.08
C VAL A 103 -4.03 -15.50 7.81
N ASP A 104 -3.52 -14.72 6.85
CA ASP A 104 -2.08 -14.63 6.65
C ASP A 104 -1.48 -13.77 7.76
N ARG A 105 -0.67 -14.40 8.63
CA ARG A 105 0.02 -13.72 9.74
C ARG A 105 1.48 -13.47 9.40
N ARG A 106 1.94 -13.71 8.17
CA ARG A 106 3.32 -13.44 7.75
C ARG A 106 3.47 -11.98 7.38
N SER A 107 4.49 -11.33 7.93
CA SER A 107 4.89 -10.02 7.41
C SER A 107 5.55 -10.16 6.04
N HIS A 108 5.31 -9.18 5.19
CA HIS A 108 5.98 -8.99 3.91
C HIS A 108 7.47 -8.64 4.04
N GLU A 109 7.90 -8.23 5.25
CA GLU A 109 9.30 -7.89 5.54
C GLU A 109 10.08 -9.02 6.24
N GLY A 110 9.47 -10.21 6.32
CA GLY A 110 10.06 -11.39 6.96
C GLY A 110 9.53 -11.64 8.37
N PRO A 111 10.11 -12.60 9.10
CA PRO A 111 9.58 -12.98 10.41
C PRO A 111 9.74 -11.87 11.45
N TYR A 112 8.69 -11.60 12.22
CA TYR A 112 8.71 -10.66 13.35
C TYR A 112 8.83 -11.37 14.69
N ARG A 113 9.35 -10.64 15.69
CA ARG A 113 9.54 -11.15 17.05
C ARG A 113 8.20 -11.29 17.77
N ILE A 114 8.10 -12.33 18.62
CA ILE A 114 6.99 -12.52 19.57
C ILE A 114 7.53 -12.32 20.98
N GLN A 115 6.88 -11.48 21.77
CA GLN A 115 7.21 -11.27 23.18
C GLN A 115 5.93 -11.36 24.02
N ASN A 116 5.97 -12.14 25.11
CA ASN A 116 4.81 -12.37 25.99
C ASN A 116 3.54 -12.80 25.24
N GLY A 117 3.71 -13.61 24.18
CA GLY A 117 2.61 -14.09 23.33
C GLY A 117 2.05 -13.06 22.35
N LYS A 118 2.60 -11.85 22.26
CA LYS A 118 2.18 -10.78 21.34
C LYS A 118 3.26 -10.52 20.28
N PRO A 119 2.89 -10.20 19.03
CA PRO A 119 3.83 -9.70 18.03
C PRO A 119 4.49 -8.39 18.48
N LEU A 120 5.73 -8.16 18.06
CA LEU A 120 6.39 -6.87 18.17
C LEU A 120 6.50 -6.24 16.79
N ASN A 121 6.10 -4.97 16.69
CA ASN A 121 6.16 -4.16 15.48
C ASN A 121 7.59 -4.15 14.93
N PRO A 122 7.82 -4.61 13.68
CA PRO A 122 9.17 -4.75 13.14
C PRO A 122 9.92 -3.42 13.02
N HIS A 123 9.21 -2.30 12.99
CA HIS A 123 9.78 -0.95 12.88
C HIS A 123 9.99 -0.24 14.23
N GLY A 124 9.67 -0.88 15.35
CA GLY A 124 9.99 -0.38 16.69
C GLY A 124 8.79 0.05 17.53
N ARG A 125 9.12 0.69 18.66
CA ARG A 125 8.19 1.20 19.67
C ARG A 125 7.32 2.32 19.12
N THR A 126 6.03 2.23 19.39
CA THR A 126 5.01 3.21 18.99
C THR A 126 4.45 4.01 20.17
N GLY A 127 4.68 3.58 21.40
CA GLY A 127 4.12 4.17 22.61
C GLY A 127 2.74 3.64 23.00
N VAL A 128 2.20 2.67 22.27
CA VAL A 128 0.90 2.03 22.54
C VAL A 128 1.03 0.53 22.37
N GLU A 129 0.61 -0.23 23.38
CA GLU A 129 0.42 -1.68 23.26
C GLU A 129 -1.07 -2.03 23.08
N GLY A 130 -1.34 -3.23 22.62
CA GLY A 130 -2.68 -3.66 22.18
C GLY A 130 -2.82 -3.52 20.67
N ARG A 131 -4.06 -3.52 20.16
CA ARG A 131 -4.31 -3.50 18.71
C ARG A 131 -4.80 -2.16 18.19
N GLY A 132 -5.22 -1.27 19.09
CA GLY A 132 -5.92 -0.04 18.73
C GLY A 132 -7.11 -0.35 17.81
N LEU A 133 -7.16 0.24 16.62
CA LEU A 133 -8.22 0.04 15.63
C LEU A 133 -8.03 -1.19 14.74
N LEU A 134 -6.89 -1.86 14.81
CA LEU A 134 -6.57 -2.97 13.92
C LEU A 134 -7.20 -4.28 14.43
N GLY A 135 -7.71 -5.10 13.52
CA GLY A 135 -8.40 -6.34 13.88
C GLY A 135 -7.44 -7.44 14.31
N ARG A 136 -6.32 -7.56 13.60
CA ARG A 136 -5.36 -8.66 13.75
C ARG A 136 -4.20 -8.28 14.65
N TRP A 137 -3.73 -9.25 15.44
CA TRP A 137 -2.40 -9.17 16.05
C TRP A 137 -1.34 -9.37 14.97
N GLY A 138 -0.32 -8.50 14.94
CA GLY A 138 0.73 -8.50 13.93
C GLY A 138 0.34 -7.72 12.66
N PRO A 139 0.70 -8.20 11.46
CA PRO A 139 0.42 -7.49 10.21
C PRO A 139 -1.08 -7.51 9.89
N ASN A 140 -1.59 -6.36 9.46
CA ASN A 140 -2.93 -6.17 8.93
C ASN A 140 -2.77 -5.76 7.46
N HIS A 141 -3.01 -6.72 6.56
CA HIS A 141 -2.73 -6.58 5.14
C HIS A 141 -3.81 -5.75 4.41
N ALA A 142 -3.35 -4.81 3.60
CA ALA A 142 -4.12 -4.04 2.64
C ALA A 142 -3.60 -4.27 1.21
N ALA A 143 -4.37 -3.81 0.23
CA ALA A 143 -3.94 -3.76 -1.16
C ALA A 143 -4.31 -2.41 -1.79
N ASP A 144 -3.35 -1.81 -2.49
CA ASP A 144 -3.45 -0.46 -3.04
C ASP A 144 -3.33 -0.47 -4.58
N PRO A 145 -4.45 -0.45 -5.32
CA PRO A 145 -4.44 -0.43 -6.78
C PRO A 145 -4.17 0.98 -7.31
N ILE A 146 -2.98 1.19 -7.87
CA ILE A 146 -2.58 2.46 -8.46
C ILE A 146 -2.93 2.41 -9.96
N VAL A 147 -4.13 2.85 -10.32
CA VAL A 147 -4.53 2.93 -11.73
C VAL A 147 -4.05 4.24 -12.33
N THR A 148 -3.25 4.15 -13.40
CA THR A 148 -2.63 5.31 -14.05
C THR A 148 -2.93 5.38 -15.54
N ARG A 149 -2.88 6.59 -16.09
CA ARG A 149 -2.90 6.84 -17.54
C ARG A 149 -2.11 8.09 -17.88
N TRP A 150 -1.70 8.24 -19.13
CA TRP A 150 -1.13 9.50 -19.60
C TRP A 150 -2.19 10.59 -19.67
N LYS A 151 -1.84 11.80 -19.20
CA LYS A 151 -2.65 13.00 -19.49
C LYS A 151 -2.58 13.27 -21.00
N LYS A 152 -3.73 13.45 -21.63
CA LYS A 152 -3.83 13.83 -23.04
C LYS A 152 -4.24 15.29 -23.20
N ASP A 153 -3.77 15.92 -24.26
CA ASP A 153 -4.24 17.24 -24.69
C ASP A 153 -5.53 17.15 -25.53
N LEU A 154 -6.01 18.29 -26.05
CA LEU A 154 -7.23 18.36 -26.85
C LEU A 154 -7.13 17.62 -28.19
N THR A 155 -5.92 17.27 -28.64
CA THR A 155 -5.67 16.52 -29.87
C THR A 155 -5.54 15.00 -29.62
N GLY A 156 -5.57 14.59 -28.35
CA GLY A 156 -5.38 13.19 -27.95
C GLY A 156 -3.93 12.78 -27.76
N GLN A 157 -2.97 13.70 -27.91
CA GLN A 157 -1.54 13.43 -27.74
C GLN A 157 -1.13 13.55 -26.27
N ARG A 158 -0.05 12.87 -25.88
CA ARG A 158 0.48 12.92 -24.51
C ARG A 158 0.89 14.36 -24.16
N PHE A 159 0.31 14.89 -23.10
CA PHE A 159 0.63 16.22 -22.60
C PHE A 159 2.02 16.20 -21.95
N SER A 160 2.94 17.01 -22.48
CA SER A 160 4.30 17.13 -21.95
C SER A 160 4.41 18.30 -20.97
N HIS A 161 5.07 18.07 -19.84
CA HIS A 161 5.28 19.10 -18.83
C HIS A 161 6.31 20.14 -19.30
N ALA A 162 6.00 21.43 -19.14
CA ALA A 162 6.77 22.52 -19.76
C ALA A 162 8.24 22.60 -19.32
N SER A 163 8.57 22.23 -18.07
CA SER A 163 9.95 22.32 -17.58
C SER A 163 10.74 21.02 -17.76
N SER A 164 10.14 19.87 -17.46
CA SER A 164 10.85 18.58 -17.53
C SER A 164 10.83 17.96 -18.92
N GLN A 165 9.95 18.43 -19.81
CA GLN A 165 9.70 17.85 -21.15
C GLN A 165 9.27 16.38 -21.11
N LEU A 166 8.88 15.88 -19.92
CA LEU A 166 8.38 14.52 -19.74
C LEU A 166 6.85 14.50 -19.85
N PRO A 167 6.25 13.40 -20.33
CA PRO A 167 4.80 13.21 -20.31
C PRO A 167 4.24 13.26 -18.88
N VAL A 168 3.07 13.89 -18.71
CA VAL A 168 2.39 13.98 -17.43
C VAL A 168 1.54 12.72 -17.19
N LEU A 169 1.78 12.04 -16.07
CA LEU A 169 0.98 10.90 -15.62
C LEU A 169 -0.17 11.38 -14.72
N GLN A 170 -1.33 10.71 -14.84
CA GLN A 170 -2.46 10.85 -13.91
C GLN A 170 -2.69 9.51 -13.23
N PHE A 171 -3.16 9.53 -11.99
CA PHE A 171 -3.67 8.35 -11.30
C PHE A 171 -5.03 8.64 -10.68
N VAL A 172 -5.77 7.57 -10.38
CA VAL A 172 -7.07 7.67 -9.71
C VAL A 172 -6.85 7.76 -8.20
N SER A 173 -7.44 8.78 -7.59
CA SER A 173 -7.42 9.00 -6.15
C SER A 173 -8.82 9.26 -5.62
N ILE A 174 -9.08 8.86 -4.38
CA ILE A 174 -10.29 9.21 -3.64
C ILE A 174 -9.97 10.25 -2.57
N LYS A 175 -10.95 11.07 -2.21
CA LYS A 175 -10.86 11.95 -1.05
C LYS A 175 -11.67 11.34 0.08
N ARG A 176 -10.99 10.90 1.14
CA ARG A 176 -11.65 10.22 2.25
C ARG A 176 -12.58 11.16 3.00
N LEU A 177 -13.76 10.67 3.38
CA LEU A 177 -14.77 11.46 4.08
C LEU A 177 -14.41 11.74 5.55
N ASP A 178 -13.64 10.85 6.17
CA ASP A 178 -13.31 10.90 7.60
C ASP A 178 -12.24 11.95 7.93
N CYS A 179 -11.21 12.09 7.09
CA CYS A 179 -10.11 13.04 7.29
C CYS A 179 -9.98 14.11 6.20
N GLY A 180 -10.65 13.96 5.06
CA GLY A 180 -10.55 14.90 3.94
C GLY A 180 -9.25 14.78 3.13
N GLU A 181 -8.42 13.77 3.39
CA GLU A 181 -7.16 13.54 2.69
C GLU A 181 -7.37 12.77 1.38
N TRP A 182 -6.50 13.03 0.39
CA TRP A 182 -6.46 12.24 -0.84
C TRP A 182 -5.67 10.95 -0.62
N ALA A 183 -6.20 9.83 -1.10
CA ALA A 183 -5.60 8.50 -0.97
C ALA A 183 -5.77 7.67 -2.25
N ILE A 184 -4.96 6.61 -2.35
CA ILE A 184 -5.20 5.52 -3.31
C ILE A 184 -6.49 4.80 -2.88
N PRO A 185 -7.37 4.41 -3.82
CA PRO A 185 -8.59 3.67 -3.51
C PRO A 185 -8.28 2.20 -3.20
N GLY A 186 -7.66 1.97 -2.05
CA GLY A 186 -7.25 0.66 -1.56
C GLY A 186 -7.97 0.30 -0.26
N GLY A 187 -7.85 -0.95 0.15
CA GLY A 187 -8.54 -1.43 1.33
C GLY A 187 -7.97 -2.74 1.88
N MET A 188 -8.64 -3.27 2.90
CA MET A 188 -8.15 -4.42 3.66
C MET A 188 -8.32 -5.71 2.84
N VAL A 189 -7.36 -6.62 3.00
CA VAL A 189 -7.45 -7.96 2.42
C VAL A 189 -8.38 -8.80 3.30
N ASP A 190 -9.42 -9.38 2.70
CA ASP A 190 -10.34 -10.25 3.43
C ASP A 190 -9.71 -11.62 3.73
N PRO A 191 -10.11 -12.31 4.81
CA PRO A 191 -9.59 -13.65 5.12
C PRO A 191 -9.78 -14.63 3.96
N GLY A 192 -8.69 -15.23 3.50
CA GLY A 192 -8.65 -16.16 2.37
C GLY A 192 -8.73 -15.51 0.98
N GLU A 193 -8.83 -14.18 0.89
CA GLU A 193 -8.83 -13.44 -0.37
C GLU A 193 -7.41 -13.35 -0.94
N ARG A 194 -7.28 -13.45 -2.27
CA ARG A 194 -6.00 -13.18 -2.94
C ARG A 194 -5.82 -11.68 -3.12
N ILE A 195 -4.59 -11.18 -2.99
CA ILE A 195 -4.25 -9.76 -3.24
C ILE A 195 -4.80 -9.24 -4.58
N SER A 196 -4.70 -10.02 -5.65
CA SER A 196 -5.24 -9.63 -6.97
C SER A 196 -6.76 -9.40 -6.97
N GLN A 197 -7.49 -10.16 -6.16
CA GLN A 197 -8.95 -10.00 -5.99
C GLN A 197 -9.25 -8.74 -5.19
N THR A 198 -8.51 -8.51 -4.09
CA THR A 198 -8.62 -7.27 -3.28
C THR A 198 -8.37 -6.03 -4.12
N LEU A 199 -7.28 -5.99 -4.91
CA LEU A 199 -6.94 -4.85 -5.79
C LEU A 199 -8.08 -4.50 -6.75
N GLN A 200 -8.69 -5.51 -7.38
CA GLN A 200 -9.80 -5.29 -8.31
C GLN A 200 -11.09 -4.86 -7.58
N ARG A 201 -11.40 -5.51 -6.45
CA ARG A 201 -12.60 -5.24 -5.64
C ARG A 201 -12.59 -3.81 -5.11
N GLU A 202 -11.53 -3.41 -4.41
CA GLU A 202 -11.40 -2.08 -3.79
C GLU A 202 -11.50 -0.97 -4.83
N PHE A 203 -10.77 -1.11 -5.95
CA PHE A 203 -10.86 -0.13 -7.04
C PHE A 203 -12.28 -0.01 -7.61
N SER A 204 -12.98 -1.14 -7.76
CA SER A 204 -14.35 -1.18 -8.32
C SER A 204 -15.39 -0.57 -7.39
N GLU A 205 -15.23 -0.74 -6.08
CA GLU A 205 -16.13 -0.24 -5.05
C GLU A 205 -15.91 1.26 -4.79
N GLU A 206 -14.66 1.67 -4.57
CA GLU A 206 -14.35 3.04 -4.13
C GLU A 206 -14.27 4.07 -5.26
N ALA A 207 -13.73 3.69 -6.42
CA ALA A 207 -13.45 4.65 -7.49
C ALA A 207 -14.53 4.75 -8.57
N LEU A 208 -15.35 3.71 -8.74
CA LEU A 208 -16.24 3.59 -9.90
C LEU A 208 -17.72 3.72 -9.57
N ASN A 209 -18.08 3.91 -8.29
CA ASN A 209 -19.47 4.09 -7.81
C ASN A 209 -20.45 3.16 -8.55
N SER A 210 -20.03 1.90 -8.75
CA SER A 210 -20.73 0.91 -9.58
C SER A 210 -22.14 0.59 -9.07
N LEU A 211 -22.45 1.03 -7.84
CA LEU A 211 -23.77 0.95 -7.22
C LEU A 211 -24.82 1.83 -7.93
N GLN A 212 -24.43 2.94 -8.55
CA GLN A 212 -25.37 3.93 -9.13
C GLN A 212 -25.49 3.93 -10.67
N ALA A 213 -24.70 3.11 -11.38
CA ALA A 213 -24.74 3.05 -12.85
C ALA A 213 -25.93 2.22 -13.40
N SER A 214 -26.35 2.48 -14.66
CA SER A 214 -27.35 1.64 -15.33
C SER A 214 -26.80 0.23 -15.63
N PRO A 215 -27.65 -0.81 -15.82
CA PRO A 215 -27.16 -2.18 -16.06
C PRO A 215 -26.18 -2.32 -17.24
N SER A 216 -26.41 -1.60 -18.35
CA SER A 216 -25.55 -1.64 -19.53
C SER A 216 -24.22 -0.89 -19.36
N GLU A 217 -24.22 0.19 -18.55
CA GLU A 217 -22.99 0.88 -18.17
C GLU A 217 -22.16 0.06 -17.20
N LYS A 218 -22.80 -0.62 -16.24
CA LYS A 218 -22.12 -1.56 -15.33
C LYS A 218 -21.39 -2.64 -16.10
N GLU A 219 -22.01 -3.23 -17.12
CA GLU A 219 -21.38 -4.28 -17.93
C GLU A 219 -20.13 -3.76 -18.69
N LYS A 220 -20.21 -2.56 -19.27
CA LYS A 220 -19.08 -1.93 -19.96
C LYS A 220 -17.94 -1.58 -19.00
N ILE A 221 -18.27 -1.02 -17.84
CA ILE A 221 -17.31 -0.69 -16.79
C ILE A 221 -16.62 -1.97 -16.30
N GLN A 222 -17.40 -3.01 -15.99
CA GLN A 222 -16.89 -4.29 -15.52
C GLN A 222 -15.92 -4.93 -16.52
N LYS A 223 -16.28 -4.90 -17.82
CA LYS A 223 -15.41 -5.42 -18.88
C LYS A 223 -14.06 -4.69 -18.90
N ARG A 224 -14.06 -3.35 -18.88
CA ARG A 224 -12.83 -2.54 -18.88
C ARG A 224 -11.97 -2.74 -17.64
N ILE A 225 -12.58 -2.83 -16.46
CA ILE A 225 -11.85 -3.15 -15.22
C ILE A 225 -11.22 -4.53 -15.36
N THR A 226 -12.00 -5.52 -15.78
CA THR A 226 -11.51 -6.90 -15.90
C THR A 226 -10.34 -6.98 -16.89
N GLU A 227 -10.41 -6.26 -18.00
CA GLU A 227 -9.30 -6.13 -18.95
C GLU A 227 -8.07 -5.44 -18.32
N LEU A 228 -8.24 -4.31 -17.61
CA LEU A 228 -7.15 -3.59 -16.96
C LEU A 228 -6.41 -4.45 -15.92
N PHE A 229 -7.17 -5.17 -15.09
CA PHE A 229 -6.66 -6.04 -14.03
C PHE A 229 -6.33 -7.46 -14.53
N SER A 230 -6.44 -7.74 -15.85
CA SER A 230 -6.04 -9.03 -16.42
C SER A 230 -4.52 -9.21 -16.52
N SER A 231 -3.77 -8.11 -16.47
CA SER A 231 -2.31 -8.15 -16.36
C SER A 231 -1.88 -8.27 -14.90
N ASP A 232 -0.66 -8.75 -14.65
CA ASP A 232 -0.10 -8.83 -13.30
C ASP A 232 0.16 -7.45 -12.66
N GLY A 233 0.11 -6.37 -13.45
CA GLY A 233 0.51 -5.04 -13.04
C GLY A 233 2.01 -4.94 -12.68
N LEU A 234 2.44 -3.76 -12.25
CA LEU A 234 3.77 -3.51 -11.71
C LEU A 234 3.68 -3.37 -10.20
N GLN A 235 4.19 -4.32 -9.43
CA GLN A 235 4.29 -4.17 -7.98
C GLN A 235 5.26 -3.03 -7.65
N VAL A 236 4.74 -1.92 -7.13
CA VAL A 236 5.51 -0.73 -6.77
C VAL A 236 6.07 -0.86 -5.36
N TYR A 237 5.28 -1.45 -4.46
CA TYR A 237 5.65 -1.58 -3.06
C TYR A 237 5.02 -2.82 -2.43
N LYS A 238 5.72 -3.40 -1.46
CA LYS A 238 5.21 -4.49 -0.63
C LYS A 238 5.95 -4.47 0.71
N GLY A 239 5.23 -4.23 1.80
CA GLY A 239 5.87 -4.12 3.12
C GLY A 239 5.08 -3.29 4.12
N TYR A 240 5.79 -2.86 5.17
CA TYR A 240 5.28 -2.05 6.26
C TYR A 240 4.78 -0.69 5.80
N VAL A 241 3.72 -0.17 6.42
CA VAL A 241 3.25 1.20 6.19
C VAL A 241 3.37 1.97 7.50
N ASP A 242 4.09 3.09 7.48
CA ASP A 242 4.05 4.05 8.59
C ASP A 242 2.64 4.67 8.66
N ASP A 243 1.79 4.09 9.50
CA ASP A 243 0.37 4.40 9.62
C ASP A 243 0.05 4.79 11.08
N PRO A 244 -0.76 5.83 11.30
CA PRO A 244 -1.08 6.29 12.64
C PRO A 244 -1.91 5.29 13.45
N ARG A 245 -2.46 4.23 12.85
CA ARG A 245 -3.13 3.11 13.54
C ARG A 245 -2.15 2.08 14.10
N ASN A 246 -0.89 2.10 13.69
CA ASN A 246 0.09 1.12 14.17
C ASN A 246 0.27 1.20 15.69
N THR A 247 0.44 0.05 16.32
CA THR A 247 0.79 -0.12 17.73
C THR A 247 2.07 -0.94 17.83
N ASP A 248 2.52 -1.21 19.05
CA ASP A 248 3.62 -2.13 19.32
C ASP A 248 3.30 -3.55 18.86
N ASN A 249 2.01 -3.91 18.73
CA ASN A 249 1.58 -5.30 18.56
C ASN A 249 0.73 -5.56 17.31
N ALA A 250 0.36 -4.51 16.57
CA ALA A 250 -0.37 -4.60 15.32
C ALA A 250 0.03 -3.46 14.38
N TRP A 251 0.19 -3.75 13.09
CA TRP A 251 0.61 -2.74 12.11
C TRP A 251 0.00 -2.98 10.74
N MET A 252 -0.03 -1.92 9.94
CA MET A 252 -0.44 -1.97 8.54
C MET A 252 0.71 -2.47 7.65
N GLU A 253 0.36 -3.35 6.73
CA GLU A 253 1.20 -3.68 5.57
C GLU A 253 0.37 -3.58 4.31
N THR A 254 0.98 -3.26 3.19
CA THR A 254 0.28 -3.19 1.90
C THR A 254 1.06 -3.86 0.78
N VAL A 255 0.34 -4.27 -0.26
CA VAL A 255 0.87 -4.49 -1.60
C VAL A 255 0.30 -3.41 -2.51
N ALA A 256 1.17 -2.50 -2.99
CA ALA A 256 0.78 -1.48 -3.96
C ALA A 256 1.16 -1.93 -5.36
N VAL A 257 0.17 -2.01 -6.26
CA VAL A 257 0.36 -2.48 -7.64
C VAL A 257 -0.15 -1.44 -8.61
N ASN A 258 0.69 -1.06 -9.57
CA ASN A 258 0.34 -0.15 -10.63
C ASN A 258 -0.24 -0.88 -11.84
N PHE A 259 -1.44 -0.48 -12.24
CA PHE A 259 -2.08 -0.90 -13.48
C PHE A 259 -2.13 0.31 -14.41
N HIS A 260 -1.40 0.23 -15.53
CA HIS A 260 -1.25 1.34 -16.45
C HIS A 260 -2.11 1.15 -17.70
N ASP A 261 -2.92 2.17 -18.00
CA ASP A 261 -3.66 2.29 -19.26
C ASP A 261 -2.84 3.13 -20.26
N GLU A 262 -2.27 2.46 -21.26
CA GLU A 262 -1.52 3.09 -22.35
C GLU A 262 -2.42 3.68 -23.46
N SER A 263 -3.73 3.38 -23.45
CA SER A 263 -4.63 3.70 -24.55
C SER A 263 -4.90 5.17 -24.77
#